data_AF-A0AA36GQB3-F1
#
_entry.id   AF-A0AA36GQB3-F1
#
_cell.length_a   1.000
_cell.length_b   1.000
_cell.length_c   1.000
_cell.angle_alpha   90.00
_cell.angle_beta   90.00
_cell.angle_gamma   90.00
#
_symmetry.space_group_name_H-M   'P 1'
#
loop_
_entity.id
_entity.type
_entity.pdbx_description
1 polymer ?
#
loop_
_entity_poly.entity_id
_entity_poly.type
_entity_poly.pdbx_seq_one_letter_code
_entity_poly.pdbx_strand_id
1 'polypeptide(L)'
;MYAGKAVCKVQSTAPIKVMTFRCTSFVTAEEGTSAAVEDAPSAEIETESSEFTKQELSKSERPDLSSARVVSGGRALKLIYDLADKLDAGVGASRAAVDSGYVHNDMQVGQTGKIIAPEFYIAIAISGAIQHLAGMKDSKVSDFGLKADLFKAVPEMIAAL
;
A
#
# COMPACT_ATOMS: atom_id res chain seq x y z
N MET A 1 12.85 0.28 -12.54
CA MET A 1 12.65 1.55 -13.27
C MET A 1 11.32 1.50 -14.05
N TYR A 2 10.78 2.66 -14.45
CA TYR A 2 9.53 2.75 -15.23
C TYR A 2 8.34 1.99 -14.61
N ALA A 3 8.04 2.27 -13.34
CA ALA A 3 6.94 1.62 -12.59
C ALA A 3 7.00 0.08 -12.61
N GLY A 4 8.21 -0.48 -12.61
CA GLY A 4 8.43 -1.94 -12.60
C GLY A 4 8.47 -2.61 -13.97
N LYS A 5 8.36 -1.84 -15.07
CA LYS A 5 8.50 -2.38 -16.44
C LYS A 5 9.92 -2.78 -16.80
N ALA A 6 10.92 -2.15 -16.20
CA ALA A 6 12.32 -2.49 -16.42
C ALA A 6 13.01 -2.79 -15.09
N VAL A 7 13.71 -3.91 -15.04
CA VAL A 7 14.59 -4.28 -13.92
C VAL A 7 16.01 -3.88 -14.29
N CYS A 8 16.63 -3.03 -13.48
CA CYS A 8 18.02 -2.62 -13.64
C CYS A 8 18.84 -3.23 -12.53
N LYS A 9 19.97 -3.85 -12.87
CA LYS A 9 20.98 -4.28 -11.90
C LYS A 9 22.05 -3.21 -11.86
N VAL A 10 22.30 -2.68 -10.66
CA VAL A 10 23.33 -1.65 -10.43
C VAL A 10 24.41 -2.25 -9.55
N GLN A 11 25.67 -2.01 -9.92
CA GLN A 11 26.83 -2.39 -9.13
C GLN A 11 27.58 -1.13 -8.71
N SER A 12 27.96 -1.06 -7.44
CA SER A 12 28.80 0.02 -6.90
C SER A 12 30.07 -0.57 -6.31
N THR A 13 31.21 0.00 -6.68
CA THR A 13 32.53 -0.30 -6.12
C THR A 13 32.84 0.54 -4.88
N ALA A 14 31.93 1.43 -4.47
CA ALA A 14 32.14 2.29 -3.31
C ALA A 14 32.28 1.46 -2.01
N PRO A 15 33.16 1.89 -1.09
CA PRO A 15 33.39 1.18 0.17
C PRO A 15 32.14 1.17 1.06
N ILE A 16 31.40 2.28 1.12
CA ILE A 16 30.12 2.41 1.85
C ILE A 16 28.98 2.47 0.83
N LYS A 17 27.90 1.72 1.10
CA LYS A 17 26.73 1.62 0.22
C LYS A 17 25.48 1.97 1.03
N VAL A 18 24.80 3.04 0.62
CA VAL A 18 23.48 3.39 1.16
C VAL A 18 22.44 2.85 0.19
N MET A 19 21.54 2.01 0.68
CA MET A 19 20.51 1.36 -0.11
C MET A 19 19.16 1.54 0.58
N THR A 20 18.14 1.83 -0.20
CA THR A 20 16.74 1.81 0.26
C THR A 20 16.07 0.58 -0.31
N PHE A 21 15.23 -0.06 0.50
CA PHE A 21 14.48 -1.23 0.11
C PHE A 21 13.00 -0.94 0.18
N ARG A 22 12.23 -1.53 -0.73
CA ARG A 22 10.78 -1.54 -0.62
C ARG A 22 10.42 -2.44 0.56
N CYS A 23 9.53 -1.96 1.43
CA CYS A 23 9.17 -2.63 2.69
C CYS A 23 8.65 -4.07 2.49
N THR A 24 8.07 -4.36 1.33
CA THR A 24 7.47 -5.68 1.01
C THR A 24 8.41 -6.61 0.23
N SER A 25 9.66 -6.22 -0.06
CA SER A 25 10.54 -7.00 -0.92
C SER A 25 11.25 -8.17 -0.23
N PHE A 26 11.23 -8.22 1.10
CA PHE A 26 11.89 -9.26 1.88
C PHE A 26 10.91 -9.81 2.92
N VAL A 27 11.05 -11.10 3.22
CA VAL A 27 10.34 -11.72 4.33
C VAL A 27 10.93 -11.26 5.65
N THR A 28 10.10 -11.17 6.68
CA THR A 28 10.54 -10.87 8.05
C THR A 28 11.56 -11.93 8.49
N ALA A 29 12.67 -11.48 9.09
CA ALA A 29 13.65 -12.38 9.68
C ALA A 29 13.09 -13.02 10.96
N GLU A 30 13.59 -14.21 11.32
CA GLU A 30 13.27 -14.83 12.61
C GLU A 30 13.80 -13.97 13.77
N GLU A 31 13.11 -14.01 14.92
CA GLU A 31 13.57 -13.31 16.11
C GLU A 31 14.89 -13.93 16.61
N GLY A 32 15.92 -13.09 16.70
CA GLY A 32 17.22 -13.46 17.26
C GLY A 32 17.24 -13.40 18.78
N THR A 33 18.24 -14.02 19.40
CA THR A 33 18.31 -14.20 20.86
C THR A 33 18.85 -13.01 21.66
N SER A 34 19.65 -12.12 21.05
CA SER A 34 20.00 -10.78 21.57
C SER A 34 21.09 -10.13 20.71
N ALA A 35 21.07 -8.79 20.58
CA ALA A 35 22.19 -8.00 20.04
C ALA A 35 22.71 -7.03 21.12
N ALA A 36 24.01 -6.73 21.09
CA ALA A 36 24.57 -5.68 21.93
C ALA A 36 23.98 -4.32 21.50
N VAL A 37 23.54 -3.54 22.49
CA VAL A 37 23.04 -2.18 22.27
C VAL A 37 24.18 -1.22 22.61
N GLU A 38 24.53 -0.36 21.66
CA GLU A 38 25.51 0.71 21.84
C GLU A 38 24.84 2.05 21.61
N ASP A 39 25.24 3.06 22.39
CA ASP A 39 24.75 4.41 22.19
C ASP A 39 25.22 4.96 20.85
N ALA A 40 24.28 5.48 20.06
CA ALA A 40 24.62 6.16 18.83
C ALA A 40 25.44 7.44 19.15
N PRO A 41 26.43 7.79 18.31
CA PRO A 41 27.17 9.02 18.50
C PRO A 41 26.23 10.23 18.45
N SER A 42 26.36 11.12 19.44
CA SER A 42 25.64 12.38 19.44
C SER A 42 26.10 13.23 18.25
N ALA A 43 25.16 13.59 17.38
CA ALA A 43 25.38 14.59 16.34
C ALA A 43 24.51 15.82 16.66
N GLU A 44 25.13 17.00 16.71
CA GLU A 44 24.38 18.25 16.66
C GLU A 44 23.86 18.41 15.23
N ILE A 45 22.60 18.04 15.01
CA ILE A 45 21.94 18.20 13.72
C ILE A 45 21.26 19.56 13.72
N GLU A 46 21.88 20.56 13.09
CA GLU A 46 21.24 21.84 12.81
C GLU A 46 20.14 21.65 11.75
N THR A 47 18.89 21.52 12.18
CA THR A 47 17.72 21.49 11.29
C THR A 47 17.15 22.89 11.10
N GLU A 48 17.94 23.81 10.55
CA GLU A 48 17.49 25.20 10.29
C GLU A 48 16.29 25.28 9.33
N SER A 49 16.02 24.20 8.59
CA SER A 49 14.99 24.14 7.54
C SER A 49 13.77 23.27 7.88
N SER A 50 13.74 22.59 9.03
CA SER A 50 12.63 21.70 9.39
C SER A 50 12.46 21.62 10.91
N GLU A 51 11.25 21.90 11.39
CA GLU A 51 10.86 21.76 12.78
C GLU A 51 9.68 20.77 12.87
N PHE A 52 9.78 19.82 13.80
CA PHE A 52 8.65 18.95 14.13
C PHE A 52 7.67 19.68 15.03
N THR A 53 6.55 20.16 14.47
CA THR A 53 5.53 20.87 15.26
C THR A 53 4.49 19.91 15.86
N LYS A 54 3.96 18.99 15.04
CA LYS A 54 2.86 18.08 15.43
C LYS A 54 2.79 16.87 14.49
N GLN A 55 2.31 15.76 15.03
CA GLN A 55 1.88 14.59 14.25
C GLN A 55 0.40 14.32 14.51
N GLU A 56 -0.41 14.30 13.45
CA GLU A 56 -1.80 13.83 13.50
C GLU A 56 -1.87 12.48 12.79
N LEU A 57 -2.16 11.43 13.56
CA LEU A 57 -2.39 10.10 13.00
C LEU A 57 -3.87 9.99 12.60
N SER A 58 -4.11 9.67 11.33
CA SER A 58 -5.44 9.31 10.84
C SER A 58 -5.90 8.03 11.53
N LYS A 59 -6.88 8.16 12.44
CA LYS A 59 -7.53 7.01 13.08
C LYS A 59 -8.53 6.42 12.09
N SER A 60 -8.22 5.23 11.59
CA SER A 60 -9.16 4.38 10.86
C SER A 60 -9.62 3.26 11.79
N GLU A 61 -10.92 3.00 11.85
CA GLU A 61 -11.45 1.79 12.49
C GLU A 61 -11.12 0.53 11.68
N ARG A 62 -10.73 0.70 10.41
CA ARG A 62 -10.41 -0.40 9.50
C ARG A 62 -8.93 -0.77 9.55
N PRO A 63 -8.58 -2.05 9.31
CA PRO A 63 -7.20 -2.52 9.24
C PRO A 63 -6.32 -1.68 8.30
N ASP A 64 -5.07 -1.46 8.69
CA ASP A 64 -4.12 -0.73 7.83
C ASP A 64 -3.78 -1.55 6.57
N LEU A 65 -3.72 -0.85 5.43
CA LEU A 65 -3.49 -1.42 4.11
C LEU A 65 -2.20 -2.24 3.99
N SER A 66 -1.20 -2.00 4.85
CA SER A 66 0.06 -2.75 4.82
C SER A 66 -0.05 -4.17 5.39
N SER A 67 -1.07 -4.46 6.22
CA SER A 67 -1.18 -5.71 6.98
C SER A 67 -2.49 -6.49 6.72
N ALA A 68 -3.45 -5.86 6.05
CA ALA A 68 -4.79 -6.40 5.85
C ALA A 68 -5.00 -7.08 4.50
N ARG A 69 -6.10 -7.82 4.35
CA ARG A 69 -6.74 -8.00 3.03
C ARG A 69 -7.17 -6.64 2.51
N VAL A 70 -7.21 -6.44 1.20
CA VAL A 70 -7.50 -5.12 0.64
C VAL A 70 -8.61 -5.18 -0.40
N VAL A 71 -9.62 -4.34 -0.21
CA VAL A 71 -10.64 -4.02 -1.22
C VAL A 71 -10.39 -2.61 -1.71
N SER A 72 -10.12 -2.45 -3.00
CA SER A 72 -9.68 -1.18 -3.56
C SER A 72 -10.60 -0.67 -4.66
N GLY A 73 -10.95 0.62 -4.57
CA GLY A 73 -11.92 1.27 -5.44
C GLY A 73 -11.33 2.23 -6.46
N GLY A 74 -11.96 2.27 -7.64
CA GLY A 74 -11.92 3.41 -8.54
C GLY A 74 -12.79 4.57 -8.04
N ARG A 75 -13.48 5.28 -8.93
CA ARG A 75 -14.39 6.38 -8.54
C ARG A 75 -15.67 5.92 -7.82
N ALA A 76 -16.03 4.65 -7.91
CA ALA A 76 -17.25 4.08 -7.32
C ALA A 76 -17.03 3.52 -5.89
N LEU A 77 -16.42 4.31 -5.01
CA LEU A 77 -15.94 3.86 -3.68
C LEU A 77 -17.05 3.53 -2.66
N LYS A 78 -18.25 4.11 -2.77
CA LYS A 78 -19.27 3.97 -1.71
C LYS A 78 -19.73 2.52 -1.50
N LEU A 79 -19.75 1.70 -2.55
CA LEU A 79 -20.25 0.32 -2.49
C LEU A 79 -19.23 -0.69 -1.97
N ILE A 80 -17.94 -0.33 -1.93
CA ILE A 80 -16.90 -1.27 -1.56
C ILE A 80 -16.64 -1.31 -0.05
N TYR A 81 -17.14 -0.31 0.70
CA TYR A 81 -16.99 -0.27 2.15
C TYR A 81 -17.71 -1.45 2.82
N ASP A 82 -18.97 -1.71 2.46
CA ASP A 82 -19.73 -2.83 3.01
C ASP A 82 -19.08 -4.19 2.70
N LEU A 83 -18.49 -4.31 1.50
CA LEU A 83 -17.74 -5.51 1.12
C LEU A 83 -16.44 -5.64 1.92
N ALA A 84 -15.71 -4.54 2.14
CA ALA A 84 -14.50 -4.54 2.94
C ALA A 84 -14.79 -4.91 4.39
N ASP A 85 -15.87 -4.37 4.95
CA ASP A 85 -16.29 -4.65 6.33
C ASP A 85 -16.68 -6.12 6.51
N LYS A 86 -17.38 -6.73 5.53
CA LYS A 86 -17.67 -8.18 5.54
C LYS A 86 -16.42 -9.07 5.44
N LEU A 87 -15.38 -8.59 4.78
CA LEU A 87 -14.14 -9.35 4.55
C LEU A 87 -13.06 -9.09 5.61
N ASP A 88 -13.34 -8.24 6.59
CA ASP A 88 -12.37 -7.70 7.54
C ASP A 88 -11.12 -7.14 6.81
N ALA A 89 -11.38 -6.31 5.80
CA ALA A 89 -10.38 -5.80 4.88
C ALA A 89 -10.16 -4.29 5.02
N GLY A 90 -8.93 -3.86 4.76
CA GLY A 90 -8.61 -2.45 4.55
C GLY A 90 -9.19 -1.94 3.23
N VAL A 91 -9.53 -0.65 3.19
CA VAL A 91 -10.07 0.00 1.99
C VAL A 91 -8.99 0.81 1.29
N GLY A 92 -8.68 0.43 0.06
CA GLY A 92 -7.76 1.13 -0.82
C GLY A 92 -8.47 1.94 -1.90
N ALA A 93 -7.71 2.81 -2.56
CA ALA A 93 -8.24 3.58 -3.68
C ALA A 93 -7.18 3.85 -4.76
N SER A 94 -7.66 4.02 -5.99
CA SER A 94 -6.85 4.54 -7.08
C SER A 94 -6.55 6.03 -6.91
N ARG A 95 -5.44 6.50 -7.49
CA ARG A 95 -5.12 7.94 -7.55
C ARG A 95 -6.25 8.78 -8.15
N ALA A 96 -6.94 8.27 -9.17
CA ALA A 96 -8.05 8.98 -9.79
C ALA A 96 -9.20 9.28 -8.79
N ALA A 97 -9.38 8.43 -7.77
CA ALA A 97 -10.37 8.65 -6.74
C ALA A 97 -9.93 9.69 -5.70
N VAL A 98 -8.64 9.66 -5.32
CA VAL A 98 -8.03 10.64 -4.41
C VAL A 98 -8.02 12.04 -5.04
N ASP A 99 -7.55 12.14 -6.29
CA ASP A 99 -7.50 13.40 -7.05
C ASP A 99 -8.92 13.99 -7.26
N SER A 100 -9.96 13.15 -7.24
CA SER A 100 -11.37 13.59 -7.32
C SER A 100 -11.99 13.90 -5.95
N GLY A 101 -11.24 13.79 -4.85
CA GLY A 101 -11.72 14.07 -3.50
C GLY A 101 -12.65 13.01 -2.90
N TYR A 102 -12.72 11.78 -3.45
CA TYR A 102 -13.57 10.74 -2.90
C TYR A 102 -13.05 10.12 -1.61
N VAL A 103 -11.72 10.14 -1.41
CA VAL A 103 -11.01 9.54 -0.26
C VAL A 103 -9.73 10.32 0.05
N HIS A 104 -9.21 10.12 1.26
CA HIS A 104 -7.93 10.69 1.69
C HIS A 104 -6.74 10.05 0.97
N ASN A 105 -5.60 10.77 0.91
CA ASN A 105 -4.38 10.29 0.28
C ASN A 105 -3.82 9.01 0.93
N ASP A 106 -4.08 8.81 2.23
CA ASP A 106 -3.61 7.65 3.00
C ASP A 106 -4.19 6.32 2.49
N MET A 107 -5.31 6.38 1.76
CA MET A 107 -5.93 5.21 1.13
C MET A 107 -5.40 4.93 -0.28
N GLN A 108 -4.56 5.82 -0.84
CA GLN A 108 -4.04 5.68 -2.19
C GLN A 108 -3.13 4.46 -2.29
N VAL A 109 -3.43 3.55 -3.22
CA VAL A 109 -2.54 2.44 -3.58
C VAL A 109 -1.87 2.74 -4.92
N GLY A 110 -0.55 2.58 -4.98
CA GLY A 110 0.21 2.77 -6.22
C GLY A 110 1.63 3.29 -5.99
N GLN A 111 2.34 3.56 -7.08
CA GLN A 111 3.74 4.04 -7.07
C GLN A 111 3.92 5.32 -6.25
N THR A 112 2.93 6.22 -6.28
CA THR A 112 2.94 7.49 -5.54
C THR A 112 2.05 7.46 -4.31
N GLY A 113 1.54 6.28 -3.94
CA GLY A 113 0.74 6.06 -2.74
C GLY A 113 1.39 4.99 -1.86
N LYS A 114 0.58 4.28 -1.09
CA LYS A 114 1.03 3.12 -0.33
C LYS A 114 1.36 1.97 -1.27
N ILE A 115 2.48 1.35 -0.94
CA ILE A 115 2.97 0.13 -1.55
C ILE A 115 2.68 -1.01 -0.58
N ILE A 116 1.89 -1.98 -1.02
CA ILE A 116 1.32 -3.03 -0.18
C ILE A 116 1.51 -4.41 -0.80
N ALA A 117 1.47 -5.43 0.04
CA ALA A 117 1.59 -6.84 -0.35
C ALA A 117 0.59 -7.70 0.45
N PRO A 118 -0.73 -7.43 0.31
CA PRO A 118 -1.75 -8.16 1.05
C PRO A 118 -1.85 -9.62 0.58
N GLU A 119 -2.40 -10.48 1.43
CA GLU A 119 -2.70 -11.86 1.03
C GLU A 119 -3.78 -11.93 -0.07
N PHE A 120 -4.68 -10.95 -0.09
CA PHE A 120 -5.77 -10.89 -1.04
C PHE A 120 -6.07 -9.44 -1.42
N TYR A 121 -6.19 -9.18 -2.73
CA TYR A 121 -6.48 -7.86 -3.28
C TYR A 121 -7.67 -7.91 -4.24
N ILE A 122 -8.75 -7.18 -3.94
CA ILE A 122 -9.87 -6.98 -4.86
C ILE A 122 -9.78 -5.58 -5.47
N ALA A 123 -9.65 -5.50 -6.80
CA ALA A 123 -9.71 -4.25 -7.54
C ALA A 123 -11.10 -4.05 -8.16
N ILE A 124 -11.85 -3.03 -7.73
CA ILE A 124 -13.20 -2.75 -8.21
C ILE A 124 -13.20 -1.44 -9.02
N ALA A 125 -13.54 -1.54 -10.30
CA ALA A 125 -13.60 -0.41 -11.23
C ALA A 125 -12.30 0.41 -11.33
N ILE A 126 -11.15 -0.27 -11.23
CA ILE A 126 -9.82 0.30 -11.42
C ILE A 126 -9.32 -0.08 -12.81
N SER A 127 -8.84 0.89 -13.58
CA SER A 127 -8.44 0.71 -14.99
C SER A 127 -7.17 -0.11 -15.20
N GLY A 128 -6.48 -0.54 -14.13
CA GLY A 128 -5.22 -1.28 -14.23
C GLY A 128 -4.04 -0.44 -14.71
N ALA A 129 -4.05 0.88 -14.47
CA ALA A 129 -2.89 1.72 -14.77
C ALA A 129 -1.63 1.16 -14.07
N ILE A 130 -0.49 1.18 -14.76
CA ILE A 130 0.77 0.57 -14.29
C ILE A 130 1.21 1.17 -12.95
N GLN A 131 0.93 2.45 -12.73
CA GLN A 131 1.22 3.13 -11.47
C GLN A 131 0.43 2.53 -10.30
N HIS A 132 -0.82 2.11 -10.52
CA HIS A 132 -1.62 1.42 -9.51
C HIS A 132 -1.08 0.01 -9.25
N LEU A 133 -0.83 -0.74 -10.34
CA LEU A 133 -0.27 -2.09 -10.30
C LEU A 133 1.07 -2.13 -9.54
N ALA A 134 1.94 -1.12 -9.73
CA ALA A 134 3.21 -1.04 -9.02
C ALA A 134 3.06 -1.09 -7.49
N GLY A 135 1.96 -0.54 -6.95
CA GLY A 135 1.68 -0.52 -5.51
C GLY A 135 1.08 -1.82 -4.97
N MET A 136 0.54 -2.70 -5.81
CA MET A 136 -0.10 -3.95 -5.38
C MET A 136 0.48 -5.21 -6.02
N LYS A 137 1.52 -5.09 -6.86
CA LYS A 137 2.15 -6.20 -7.60
C LYS A 137 2.60 -7.38 -6.72
N ASP A 138 2.92 -7.11 -5.46
CA ASP A 138 3.41 -8.12 -4.52
C ASP A 138 2.25 -8.78 -3.74
N SER A 139 0.99 -8.53 -4.11
CA SER A 139 -0.17 -9.20 -3.49
C SER A 139 -0.16 -10.69 -3.82
N LYS A 140 -0.43 -11.56 -2.83
CA LYS A 140 -0.36 -13.03 -3.04
C LYS A 140 -1.43 -13.54 -3.99
N VAL A 141 -2.65 -12.99 -3.93
CA VAL A 141 -3.78 -13.39 -4.77
C VAL A 141 -4.43 -12.15 -5.38
N SER A 142 -4.37 -12.03 -6.71
CA SER A 142 -5.04 -10.95 -7.47
C SER A 142 -5.48 -11.34 -8.89
N ASP A 143 -5.47 -12.63 -9.21
CA ASP A 143 -5.51 -13.14 -10.58
C ASP A 143 -6.92 -13.45 -11.12
N PHE A 144 -7.96 -13.17 -10.35
CA PHE A 144 -9.34 -13.42 -10.76
C PHE A 144 -9.97 -12.17 -11.40
N GLY A 145 -10.43 -12.30 -12.64
CA GLY A 145 -11.12 -11.25 -13.36
C GLY A 145 -12.61 -11.55 -13.52
N LEU A 146 -13.46 -10.63 -13.07
CA LEU A 146 -14.90 -10.66 -13.32
C LEU A 146 -15.32 -9.46 -14.18
N LYS A 147 -15.84 -9.72 -15.38
CA LYS A 147 -16.44 -8.68 -16.22
C LYS A 147 -17.94 -8.61 -15.93
N ALA A 148 -18.33 -7.74 -15.01
CA ALA A 148 -19.72 -7.50 -14.64
C ALA A 148 -19.95 -6.03 -14.28
N ASP A 149 -21.21 -5.62 -14.24
CA ASP A 149 -21.58 -4.34 -13.65
C ASP A 149 -21.30 -4.37 -12.14
N LEU A 150 -20.51 -3.41 -11.65
CA LEU A 150 -20.15 -3.32 -10.24
C LEU A 150 -21.39 -3.16 -9.34
N PHE A 151 -22.43 -2.47 -9.81
CA PHE A 151 -23.65 -2.21 -9.04
C PHE A 151 -24.50 -3.47 -8.85
N LYS A 152 -24.22 -4.53 -9.62
CA LYS A 152 -24.84 -5.83 -9.48
C LYS A 152 -23.92 -6.84 -8.79
N ALA A 153 -22.67 -6.93 -9.26
CA ALA A 153 -21.72 -7.93 -8.78
C ALA A 153 -21.33 -7.71 -7.32
N VAL A 154 -21.13 -6.46 -6.87
CA VAL A 154 -20.72 -6.19 -5.48
C VAL A 154 -21.81 -6.57 -4.48
N PRO A 155 -23.09 -6.17 -4.67
CA PRO A 155 -24.17 -6.65 -3.82
C PRO A 155 -24.34 -8.18 -3.82
N GLU A 156 -24.19 -8.84 -4.97
CA GLU A 156 -24.26 -10.31 -5.05
C GLU A 156 -23.12 -10.99 -4.28
N MET A 157 -21.90 -10.46 -4.36
CA MET A 157 -20.77 -10.95 -3.54
C MET A 157 -21.02 -10.74 -2.06
N ILE A 158 -21.50 -9.55 -1.66
CA ILE A 158 -21.86 -9.27 -0.27
C ILE A 158 -22.93 -10.24 0.20
N ALA A 159 -23.95 -10.55 -0.60
CA ALA A 159 -25.01 -11.49 -0.20
C ALA A 159 -24.53 -12.94 -0.05
N ALA A 160 -23.46 -13.32 -0.75
CA ALA A 160 -22.88 -14.66 -0.68
C ALA A 160 -21.89 -14.86 0.49
N LEU A 161 -21.46 -13.77 1.14
CA LEU A 161 -20.53 -13.74 2.28
C LEU A 161 -21.27 -13.59 3.61
#